data_AF-A0A2V7EST9-F1
#
_entry.id   AF-A0A2V7EST9-F1
#
_cell.length_a   1.000
_cell.length_b   1.000
_cell.length_c   1.000
_cell.angle_alpha   90.00
_cell.angle_beta   90.00
_cell.angle_gamma   90.00
#
_symmetry.space_group_name_H-M   'P 1'
#
loop_
_entity.id
_entity.type
_entity.pdbx_description
1 polymer ?
#
loop_
_entity_poly.entity_id
_entity_poly.type
_entity_poly.pdbx_seq_one_letter_code
_entity_poly.pdbx_strand_id
1 'polypeptide(L)'
;MGRHGPLQQGRWIERSLSQYGNPAAGTPRTGHRRLRRSYGVAHEPELQGTGSQGARPPTPALAYVATTARLRESFWSETGSTQAAESLSVSSHRQTLTQPGCIGVIPGRRILRCVAIVIACVPRISNAQASLPARPAYAPERYDEDWSFLRDPSKRTDFFDPIKWIPLDKDGSWFLTLGGELRERFQDVRNMEFALPAPTQEENGFHRIFLFADIHLGPHFRTFVDLVDGEIMGGIVNPSPAEKDPLDLLQAFADVIFPVRNHGAFTLRLGRHEMTFGSGRFISFRDTPNVRREFDGVRTFWTNGKGKRVDVLLDRPVNPRLGVFNDVADSTQLFWGVYASTPVVASNGLSLDLYYLGLDRKNASFALN
;
A
#
# COMPACT_ATOMS: atom_id res chain seq x y z
N MET A 1 54.22 -28.73 15.14
CA MET A 1 54.86 -28.30 16.40
C MET A 1 54.00 -27.17 16.94
N GLY A 2 53.01 -27.40 17.82
CA GLY A 2 53.10 -27.68 19.27
C GLY A 2 52.85 -26.36 20.03
N ARG A 3 52.01 -26.19 21.06
CA ARG A 3 51.17 -27.06 21.91
C ARG A 3 50.07 -26.18 22.58
N HIS A 4 48.98 -26.86 23.01
CA HIS A 4 47.98 -26.59 24.07
C HIS A 4 48.36 -25.57 25.17
N GLY A 5 47.47 -24.84 25.87
CA GLY A 5 46.09 -25.08 26.37
C GLY A 5 45.69 -23.95 27.36
N PRO A 6 44.72 -24.12 28.31
CA PRO A 6 43.34 -23.65 28.12
C PRO A 6 42.73 -22.74 29.25
N LEU A 7 41.54 -22.19 28.93
CA LEU A 7 40.33 -21.90 29.74
C LEU A 7 40.42 -21.38 31.19
N GLN A 8 39.69 -20.29 31.49
CA GLN A 8 38.80 -20.21 32.66
C GLN A 8 37.60 -19.25 32.45
N GLN A 9 36.42 -19.75 32.82
CA GLN A 9 35.14 -19.05 32.93
C GLN A 9 35.05 -18.30 34.26
N GLY A 10 34.52 -17.08 34.25
CA GLY A 10 34.19 -16.31 35.45
C GLY A 10 32.71 -15.90 35.47
N ARG A 11 31.99 -16.43 36.46
CA ARG A 11 30.62 -16.06 36.86
C ARG A 11 30.46 -14.55 37.08
N TRP A 12 29.35 -13.99 36.63
CA TRP A 12 28.80 -12.75 37.18
C TRP A 12 27.62 -13.07 38.11
N ILE A 13 27.76 -12.65 39.36
CA ILE A 13 26.75 -12.74 40.42
C ILE A 13 26.10 -11.37 40.56
N GLU A 14 24.76 -11.35 40.60
CA GLU A 14 23.93 -10.20 40.94
C GLU A 14 24.25 -9.65 42.33
N ARG A 15 24.25 -8.31 42.46
CA ARG A 15 23.99 -7.64 43.74
C ARG A 15 23.03 -6.47 43.53
N SER A 16 21.84 -6.60 44.10
CA SER A 16 21.01 -5.49 44.55
C SER A 16 21.32 -5.25 46.03
N LEU A 17 21.32 -3.99 46.48
CA LEU A 17 20.71 -3.51 47.74
C LEU A 17 20.82 -1.98 47.86
N SER A 18 19.67 -1.33 47.67
CA SER A 18 19.02 -0.30 48.49
C SER A 18 19.80 0.78 49.29
N GLN A 19 19.31 2.02 49.09
CA GLN A 19 18.89 3.03 50.10
C GLN A 19 19.93 3.77 50.95
N TYR A 20 19.98 5.10 50.74
CA TYR A 20 19.93 6.23 51.71
C TYR A 20 19.64 7.47 50.82
N GLY A 21 18.77 8.45 51.09
CA GLY A 21 18.12 8.96 52.29
C GLY A 21 18.05 10.49 52.09
N ASN A 22 16.85 11.03 51.80
CA ASN A 22 16.56 12.47 51.72
C ASN A 22 16.37 13.04 53.15
N PRO A 23 16.56 14.36 53.39
CA PRO A 23 15.37 15.21 53.62
C PRO A 23 15.51 16.67 53.13
N ALA A 24 14.51 17.22 52.41
CA ALA A 24 13.44 18.15 52.89
C ALA A 24 13.83 19.65 52.69
N ALA A 25 12.95 20.64 52.49
CA ALA A 25 11.49 20.80 52.56
C ALA A 25 11.02 22.03 51.74
N GLY A 26 9.75 22.06 51.35
CA GLY A 26 9.04 23.24 50.82
C GLY A 26 7.56 22.95 50.56
N THR A 27 6.72 23.33 51.52
CA THR A 27 5.30 22.97 51.79
C THR A 27 4.22 23.53 50.83
N PRO A 28 2.95 23.07 50.96
CA PRO A 28 1.97 22.96 49.85
C PRO A 28 0.83 24.00 49.88
N ARG A 29 0.00 24.00 48.83
CA ARG A 29 -1.37 24.56 48.86
C ARG A 29 -2.42 23.57 48.37
N THR A 30 -3.46 23.47 49.19
CA THR A 30 -4.71 22.70 49.17
C THR A 30 -5.70 23.13 48.10
N GLY A 31 -6.53 22.19 47.60
CA GLY A 31 -7.70 22.52 46.78
C GLY A 31 -8.55 21.33 46.30
N HIS A 32 -9.44 20.84 47.17
CA HIS A 32 -10.78 20.27 46.91
C HIS A 32 -11.07 19.25 45.78
N ARG A 33 -11.13 17.98 46.22
CA ARG A 33 -12.21 16.98 46.06
C ARG A 33 -13.49 17.41 45.28
N ARG A 34 -13.79 16.72 44.16
CA ARG A 34 -15.16 16.25 43.81
C ARG A 34 -15.11 14.95 43.01
N LEU A 35 -15.47 13.85 43.68
CA LEU A 35 -15.97 12.62 43.07
C LEU A 35 -17.42 12.88 42.63
N ARG A 36 -17.77 12.57 41.37
CA ARG A 36 -19.17 12.42 40.96
C ARG A 36 -19.48 10.94 40.75
N ARG A 37 -20.40 10.45 41.58
CA ARG A 37 -21.14 9.19 41.46
C ARG A 37 -22.09 9.24 40.25
N SER A 38 -22.11 8.12 39.53
CA SER A 38 -23.27 7.29 39.18
C SER A 38 -24.57 7.96 38.70
N TYR A 39 -24.99 7.57 37.48
CA TYR A 39 -26.38 7.20 37.20
C TYR A 39 -26.39 5.80 36.61
N GLY A 40 -27.09 4.89 37.29
CA GLY A 40 -27.48 3.60 36.76
C GLY A 40 -28.88 3.70 36.16
N VAL A 41 -29.11 2.97 35.07
CA VAL A 41 -30.43 2.47 34.69
C VAL A 41 -30.21 1.03 34.23
N ALA A 42 -30.60 0.10 35.09
CA ALA A 42 -30.71 -1.31 34.77
C ALA A 42 -32.10 -1.54 34.17
N HIS A 43 -32.17 -2.31 33.10
CA HIS A 43 -33.37 -3.04 32.71
C HIS A 43 -32.94 -4.48 32.42
N GLU A 44 -33.32 -5.36 33.33
CA GLU A 44 -33.32 -6.80 33.19
C GLU A 44 -34.79 -7.22 32.95
N PRO A 45 -35.01 -8.25 32.13
CA PRO A 45 -36.02 -9.23 32.51
C PRO A 45 -35.40 -10.63 32.58
N GLU A 46 -35.54 -11.20 33.78
CA GLU A 46 -35.44 -12.60 34.12
C GLU A 46 -36.29 -13.48 33.19
N LEU A 47 -35.71 -14.54 32.64
CA LEU A 47 -36.42 -15.80 32.37
C LEU A 47 -35.50 -16.97 32.73
N GLN A 48 -35.86 -17.66 33.82
CA GLN A 48 -35.30 -18.91 34.27
C GLN A 48 -35.70 -20.07 33.35
N GLY A 49 -34.78 -21.00 33.13
CA GLY A 49 -35.03 -22.27 32.44
C GLY A 49 -33.83 -23.22 32.55
N THR A 50 -33.87 -24.06 33.57
CA THR A 50 -32.92 -25.14 33.92
C THR A 50 -32.75 -26.21 32.85
N GLY A 51 -31.54 -26.77 32.69
CA GLY A 51 -31.38 -28.09 32.03
C GLY A 51 -29.95 -28.43 31.57
N SER A 52 -29.25 -29.22 32.39
CA SER A 52 -27.94 -29.83 32.16
C SER A 52 -27.85 -30.76 30.93
N GLN A 53 -26.71 -30.74 30.22
CA GLN A 53 -25.77 -31.88 30.02
C GLN A 53 -24.88 -31.73 28.77
N GLY A 54 -23.61 -32.13 28.89
CA GLY A 54 -22.86 -32.75 27.79
C GLY A 54 -21.75 -31.92 27.15
N ALA A 55 -20.58 -31.87 27.78
CA ALA A 55 -19.33 -31.49 27.12
C ALA A 55 -18.95 -32.55 26.05
N ARG A 56 -18.70 -32.12 24.82
CA ARG A 56 -18.03 -32.91 23.76
C ARG A 56 -16.69 -32.26 23.41
N PRO A 57 -15.61 -33.03 23.19
CA PRO A 57 -14.32 -32.50 22.79
C PRO A 57 -14.33 -32.08 21.30
N PRO A 58 -13.47 -31.14 20.88
CA PRO A 58 -13.42 -30.71 19.48
C PRO A 58 -12.74 -31.76 18.60
N THR A 59 -13.40 -32.13 17.50
CA THR A 59 -12.84 -32.93 16.40
C THR A 59 -11.83 -32.08 15.61
N PRO A 60 -10.67 -32.62 15.19
CA PRO A 60 -9.66 -31.86 14.47
C PRO A 60 -10.09 -31.51 13.03
N ALA A 61 -9.64 -30.34 12.58
CA ALA A 61 -9.91 -29.78 11.27
C ALA A 61 -9.37 -30.66 10.12
N LEU A 62 -10.20 -30.87 9.10
CA LEU A 62 -9.80 -31.45 7.82
C LEU A 62 -8.96 -30.44 7.03
N ALA A 63 -7.82 -30.91 6.52
CA ALA A 63 -6.89 -30.15 5.71
C ALA A 63 -7.55 -29.63 4.41
N TYR A 64 -7.48 -28.33 4.20
CA TYR A 64 -7.87 -27.71 2.93
C TYR A 64 -6.68 -27.72 1.97
N VAL A 65 -6.73 -28.59 0.97
CA VAL A 65 -5.80 -28.61 -0.17
C VAL A 65 -6.31 -27.61 -1.21
N ALA A 66 -5.59 -26.49 -1.38
CA ALA A 66 -5.88 -25.53 -2.44
C ALA A 66 -5.26 -26.00 -3.76
N THR A 67 -6.08 -26.59 -4.64
CA THR A 67 -5.70 -26.85 -6.04
C THR A 67 -6.00 -25.59 -6.86
N THR A 68 -4.97 -24.84 -7.24
CA THR A 68 -5.08 -23.78 -8.25
C THR A 68 -4.90 -24.39 -9.64
N ALA A 69 -6.01 -24.68 -10.33
CA ALA A 69 -6.02 -24.90 -11.77
C ALA A 69 -6.47 -23.61 -12.46
N ARG A 70 -5.54 -22.96 -13.17
CA ARG A 70 -5.85 -21.95 -14.19
C ARG A 70 -6.37 -22.69 -15.42
N LEU A 71 -7.59 -22.39 -15.85
CA LEU A 71 -8.05 -22.70 -17.19
C LEU A 71 -8.48 -21.41 -17.87
N ARG A 72 -7.67 -21.06 -18.86
CA ARG A 72 -7.87 -20.01 -19.85
C ARG A 72 -8.53 -20.72 -21.02
N GLU A 73 -9.72 -20.30 -21.45
CA GLU A 73 -10.09 -20.29 -22.87
C GLU A 73 -11.43 -19.59 -23.11
N SER A 74 -11.41 -18.78 -24.16
CA SER A 74 -12.50 -18.17 -24.92
C SER A 74 -13.57 -19.18 -25.35
N PHE A 75 -14.80 -18.73 -25.61
CA PHE A 75 -15.45 -18.85 -26.94
C PHE A 75 -16.86 -18.23 -26.94
N TRP A 76 -17.22 -17.65 -28.09
CA TRP A 76 -18.54 -17.08 -28.42
C TRP A 76 -19.56 -18.17 -28.82
N SER A 77 -20.83 -17.81 -28.60
CA SER A 77 -22.13 -18.23 -29.16
C SER A 77 -22.24 -19.37 -30.19
N GLU A 78 -23.20 -20.29 -30.02
CA GLU A 78 -24.53 -20.29 -30.69
C GLU A 78 -25.31 -21.61 -30.47
N THR A 79 -26.64 -21.47 -30.31
CA THR A 79 -27.75 -22.38 -30.67
C THR A 79 -27.86 -23.81 -30.13
N GLY A 80 -29.07 -24.18 -29.65
CA GLY A 80 -29.48 -25.59 -29.54
C GLY A 80 -30.59 -25.91 -28.54
N SER A 81 -31.83 -25.56 -28.89
CA SER A 81 -33.14 -26.16 -28.54
C SER A 81 -33.25 -27.37 -27.58
N THR A 82 -34.20 -27.32 -26.62
CA THR A 82 -35.35 -28.26 -26.38
C THR A 82 -36.11 -27.85 -25.09
N GLN A 83 -37.40 -27.44 -25.17
CA GLN A 83 -38.65 -28.17 -24.78
C GLN A 83 -38.63 -28.77 -23.35
N ALA A 84 -39.61 -28.64 -22.45
CA ALA A 84 -41.07 -28.42 -22.54
C ALA A 84 -41.60 -27.83 -21.20
N ALA A 85 -42.58 -26.91 -21.22
CA ALA A 85 -44.01 -27.08 -20.86
C ALA A 85 -44.34 -27.03 -19.35
N GLU A 86 -45.09 -26.00 -18.91
CA GLU A 86 -46.50 -26.15 -18.49
C GLU A 86 -47.16 -24.80 -18.16
N SER A 87 -48.49 -24.82 -18.25
CA SER A 87 -49.47 -23.74 -18.38
C SER A 87 -49.96 -23.12 -17.07
N LEU A 88 -50.55 -21.91 -17.15
CA LEU A 88 -51.93 -21.52 -16.72
C LEU A 88 -51.99 -19.97 -16.66
N SER A 89 -52.62 -19.29 -17.64
CA SER A 89 -54.01 -18.77 -17.65
C SER A 89 -54.21 -17.61 -16.63
N VAL A 90 -54.79 -16.43 -16.94
CA VAL A 90 -56.16 -16.15 -17.40
C VAL A 90 -56.32 -14.63 -17.67
N SER A 91 -56.84 -14.27 -18.86
CA SER A 91 -57.76 -13.12 -19.20
C SER A 91 -57.34 -11.66 -18.93
N SER A 92 -57.80 -10.61 -19.63
CA SER A 92 -58.98 -10.40 -20.49
C SER A 92 -58.80 -9.19 -21.42
N HIS A 93 -59.31 -9.35 -22.65
CA HIS A 93 -60.07 -8.40 -23.48
C HIS A 93 -60.11 -6.89 -23.11
N ARG A 94 -59.81 -6.00 -24.07
CA ARG A 94 -60.80 -5.32 -24.97
C ARG A 94 -60.13 -4.29 -25.89
N GLN A 95 -60.34 -4.42 -27.21
CA GLN A 95 -60.14 -3.36 -28.20
C GLN A 95 -61.51 -2.73 -28.53
N THR A 96 -61.64 -1.40 -28.63
CA THR A 96 -62.42 -0.72 -29.71
C THR A 96 -62.24 0.83 -29.72
N LEU A 97 -61.72 1.33 -30.86
CA LEU A 97 -62.10 2.51 -31.68
C LEU A 97 -62.72 3.78 -31.06
N THR A 98 -62.14 4.97 -31.33
CA THR A 98 -62.57 6.03 -32.30
C THR A 98 -61.92 7.41 -31.97
N GLN A 99 -61.65 8.24 -33.00
CA GLN A 99 -61.03 9.59 -32.97
C GLN A 99 -62.08 10.73 -32.72
N PRO A 100 -61.82 12.06 -32.87
CA PRO A 100 -60.62 12.91 -32.69
C PRO A 100 -60.89 14.13 -31.75
N GLY A 101 -59.86 14.88 -31.31
CA GLY A 101 -60.08 16.19 -30.65
C GLY A 101 -58.90 16.81 -29.90
N CYS A 102 -58.21 17.71 -30.59
CA CYS A 102 -57.52 18.95 -30.19
C CYS A 102 -57.24 19.33 -28.71
N ILE A 103 -55.97 19.79 -28.53
CA ILE A 103 -55.44 20.88 -27.66
C ILE A 103 -54.79 20.49 -26.30
N GLY A 104 -53.49 20.86 -26.21
CA GLY A 104 -52.73 21.19 -24.99
C GLY A 104 -52.35 19.99 -24.12
N VAL A 105 -51.08 19.66 -23.90
CA VAL A 105 -50.12 20.41 -23.09
C VAL A 105 -48.74 19.77 -23.33
N ILE A 106 -47.70 20.58 -23.49
CA ILE A 106 -46.30 20.13 -23.63
C ILE A 106 -45.77 19.69 -22.26
N PRO A 107 -45.19 18.48 -22.15
CA PRO A 107 -43.89 18.42 -21.49
C PRO A 107 -42.91 17.42 -22.15
N GLY A 108 -41.62 17.65 -21.92
CA GLY A 108 -40.60 16.61 -22.03
C GLY A 108 -39.74 16.66 -23.28
N ARG A 109 -38.83 17.64 -23.33
CA ARG A 109 -37.62 17.57 -24.16
C ARG A 109 -36.85 16.29 -23.82
N ARG A 110 -36.90 15.30 -24.72
CA ARG A 110 -35.93 14.21 -24.77
C ARG A 110 -34.61 14.81 -25.28
N ILE A 111 -33.62 14.95 -24.40
CA ILE A 111 -32.24 15.24 -24.80
C ILE A 111 -31.70 13.94 -25.40
N LEU A 112 -31.79 13.83 -26.72
CA LEU A 112 -31.18 12.78 -27.51
C LEU A 112 -29.67 13.01 -27.49
N ARG A 113 -28.92 12.11 -26.85
CA ARG A 113 -27.45 12.09 -26.84
C ARG A 113 -26.95 11.82 -28.26
N CYS A 114 -26.55 12.86 -28.98
CA CYS A 114 -25.71 12.74 -30.17
C CYS A 114 -24.27 12.47 -29.73
N VAL A 115 -23.87 11.21 -29.62
CA VAL A 115 -22.45 10.84 -29.60
C VAL A 115 -22.00 10.78 -31.05
N ALA A 116 -21.43 11.87 -31.55
CA ALA A 116 -20.72 11.88 -32.82
C ALA A 116 -19.37 11.19 -32.62
N ILE A 117 -19.26 9.94 -33.05
CA ILE A 117 -17.97 9.24 -33.16
C ILE A 117 -17.26 9.83 -34.39
N VAL A 118 -16.32 10.75 -34.16
CA VAL A 118 -15.38 11.20 -35.19
C VAL A 118 -14.32 10.12 -35.33
N ILE A 119 -14.49 9.22 -36.30
CA ILE A 119 -13.40 8.33 -36.74
C ILE A 119 -12.46 9.18 -37.61
N ALA A 120 -11.44 9.76 -36.99
CA ALA A 120 -10.34 10.37 -37.71
C ALA A 120 -9.48 9.26 -38.33
N CYS A 121 -9.63 9.02 -39.63
CA CYS A 121 -8.68 8.23 -40.42
C CYS A 121 -7.36 9.01 -40.51
N VAL A 122 -6.44 8.76 -39.59
CA VAL A 122 -5.06 9.25 -39.68
C VAL A 122 -4.31 8.36 -40.68
N PRO A 123 -3.82 8.88 -41.82
CA PRO A 123 -2.98 8.11 -42.72
C PRO A 123 -1.69 7.70 -41.99
N ARG A 124 -1.43 6.39 -41.92
CA ARG A 124 -0.17 5.87 -41.38
C ARG A 124 0.96 6.15 -42.37
N ILE A 125 1.69 7.22 -42.14
CA ILE A 125 3.01 7.41 -42.75
C ILE A 125 3.98 6.50 -41.97
N SER A 126 4.35 5.37 -42.57
CA SER A 126 5.40 4.50 -42.03
C SER A 126 6.76 5.19 -42.17
N ASN A 127 7.14 5.99 -41.17
CA ASN A 127 8.54 6.31 -40.97
C ASN A 127 9.23 5.08 -40.37
N ALA A 128 10.32 4.64 -40.99
CA ALA A 128 11.26 3.70 -40.38
C ALA A 128 11.86 4.39 -39.15
N GLN A 129 11.20 4.25 -38.00
CA GLN A 129 11.75 4.69 -36.72
C GLN A 129 12.94 3.79 -36.41
N ALA A 130 14.14 4.39 -36.36
CA ALA A 130 15.26 3.81 -35.65
C ALA A 130 14.77 3.34 -34.28
N SER A 131 15.18 2.14 -33.85
CA SER A 131 14.80 1.60 -32.56
C SER A 131 15.12 2.64 -31.49
N LEU A 132 14.08 3.19 -30.85
CA LEU A 132 14.26 4.07 -29.70
C LEU A 132 15.16 3.35 -28.70
N PRO A 133 16.13 4.03 -28.07
CA PRO A 133 16.93 3.42 -27.01
C PRO A 133 15.96 2.83 -25.98
N ALA A 134 16.25 1.60 -25.51
CA ALA A 134 15.43 0.95 -24.48
C ALA A 134 15.42 1.85 -23.24
N ARG A 135 14.31 2.55 -23.03
CA ARG A 135 14.10 3.47 -21.91
C ARG A 135 13.73 2.66 -20.67
N PRO A 136 14.22 3.05 -19.47
CA PRO A 136 13.71 2.49 -18.23
C PRO A 136 12.19 2.66 -18.16
N ALA A 137 11.48 1.61 -17.73
CA ALA A 137 10.09 1.75 -17.38
C ALA A 137 9.96 2.55 -16.09
N TYR A 138 8.86 3.28 -15.95
CA TYR A 138 8.49 3.90 -14.68
C TYR A 138 8.30 2.84 -13.60
N ALA A 139 9.05 2.94 -12.51
CA ALA A 139 9.01 1.99 -11.42
C ALA A 139 7.84 2.31 -10.46
N PRO A 140 7.24 1.29 -9.80
CA PRO A 140 6.26 1.55 -8.74
C PRO A 140 6.89 2.35 -7.58
N GLU A 141 8.10 1.98 -7.18
CA GLU A 141 8.97 2.74 -6.30
C GLU A 141 9.79 3.74 -7.12
N ARG A 142 9.42 5.03 -7.06
CA ARG A 142 10.02 6.08 -7.90
C ARG A 142 11.52 6.26 -7.68
N TYR A 143 11.99 5.94 -6.48
CA TYR A 143 13.42 5.97 -6.17
C TYR A 143 14.22 4.84 -6.83
N ASP A 144 13.61 3.83 -7.45
CA ASP A 144 14.35 2.78 -8.18
C ASP A 144 14.55 3.12 -9.67
N GLU A 145 14.00 4.24 -10.13
CA GLU A 145 14.21 4.74 -11.49
C GLU A 145 15.67 5.23 -11.68
N ASP A 146 16.34 4.80 -12.75
CA ASP A 146 17.70 5.27 -13.13
C ASP A 146 17.67 6.01 -14.47
N TRP A 147 17.75 7.33 -14.40
CA TRP A 147 17.75 8.23 -15.56
C TRP A 147 19.15 8.66 -16.02
N SER A 148 20.21 7.99 -15.53
CA SER A 148 21.60 8.37 -15.82
C SER A 148 21.99 8.35 -17.29
N PHE A 149 21.29 7.57 -18.13
CA PHE A 149 21.51 7.56 -19.58
C PHE A 149 21.22 8.91 -20.26
N LEU A 150 20.38 9.76 -19.64
CA LEU A 150 20.07 11.12 -20.11
C LEU A 150 21.24 12.11 -19.90
N ARG A 151 22.32 11.67 -19.23
CA ARG A 151 23.59 12.40 -19.21
C ARG A 151 24.09 12.70 -20.62
N ASP A 152 23.88 11.78 -21.56
CA ASP A 152 24.12 12.00 -22.99
C ASP A 152 22.96 12.82 -23.60
N PRO A 153 23.20 14.07 -24.03
CA PRO A 153 22.16 14.92 -24.59
C PRO A 153 21.50 14.32 -25.83
N SER A 154 22.19 13.45 -26.59
CA SER A 154 21.62 12.79 -27.77
C SER A 154 20.51 11.78 -27.44
N LYS A 155 20.41 11.36 -26.17
CA LYS A 155 19.39 10.44 -25.68
C LYS A 155 18.12 11.15 -25.18
N ARG A 156 18.15 12.48 -25.07
CA ARG A 156 17.03 13.30 -24.59
C ARG A 156 16.00 13.52 -25.70
N THR A 157 15.22 12.50 -26.00
CA THR A 157 14.24 12.49 -27.10
C THR A 157 12.78 12.57 -26.68
N ASP A 158 12.48 12.45 -25.38
CA ASP A 158 11.12 12.48 -24.83
C ASP A 158 10.81 13.83 -24.18
N PHE A 159 9.52 14.18 -24.15
CA PHE A 159 9.01 15.43 -23.59
C PHE A 159 9.40 15.63 -22.11
N PHE A 160 9.47 14.56 -21.31
CA PHE A 160 9.81 14.64 -19.89
C PHE A 160 11.31 14.52 -19.59
N ASP A 161 12.15 14.21 -20.58
CA ASP A 161 13.60 14.08 -20.37
C ASP A 161 14.25 15.32 -19.70
N PRO A 162 13.83 16.57 -20.01
CA PRO A 162 14.37 17.75 -19.33
C PRO A 162 14.13 17.79 -17.82
N ILE A 163 13.03 17.21 -17.32
CA ILE A 163 12.76 17.15 -15.87
C ILE A 163 13.32 15.88 -15.24
N LYS A 164 13.56 14.83 -16.05
CA LYS A 164 14.19 13.59 -15.59
C LYS A 164 15.70 13.72 -15.44
N TRP A 165 16.33 14.67 -16.12
CA TRP A 165 17.75 14.98 -15.96
C TRP A 165 18.00 16.49 -15.99
N ILE A 166 18.15 17.07 -14.80
CA ILE A 166 18.56 18.46 -14.61
C ILE A 166 20.01 18.45 -14.08
N PRO A 167 21.03 18.75 -14.90
CA PRO A 167 22.41 18.77 -14.43
C PRO A 167 22.61 19.90 -13.42
N LEU A 168 23.27 19.58 -12.29
CA LEU A 168 23.58 20.54 -11.22
C LEU A 168 25.05 20.98 -11.24
N ASP A 169 25.89 20.29 -12.00
CA ASP A 169 27.29 20.62 -12.23
C ASP A 169 27.63 20.60 -13.74
N LYS A 170 28.80 21.13 -14.10
CA LYS A 170 29.24 21.21 -15.51
C LYS A 170 29.51 19.84 -16.11
N ASP A 171 30.04 18.93 -15.30
CA ASP A 171 30.43 17.60 -15.74
C ASP A 171 29.22 16.65 -15.76
N GLY A 172 28.04 17.05 -15.28
CA GLY A 172 26.86 16.20 -15.19
C GLY A 172 27.07 14.99 -14.29
N SER A 173 27.92 15.11 -13.27
CA SER A 173 28.08 14.11 -12.21
C SER A 173 27.03 14.28 -11.11
N TRP A 174 26.47 15.49 -10.99
CA TRP A 174 25.40 15.84 -10.08
C TRP A 174 24.15 16.16 -10.91
N PHE A 175 23.02 15.60 -10.51
CA PHE A 175 21.78 15.81 -11.24
C PHE A 175 20.57 15.73 -10.32
N LEU A 176 19.50 16.38 -10.75
CA LEU A 176 18.16 16.31 -10.17
C LEU A 176 17.22 15.63 -11.17
N THR A 177 16.42 14.69 -10.66
CA THR A 177 15.27 14.11 -11.33
C THR A 177 14.02 14.56 -10.60
N LEU A 178 13.06 15.08 -11.34
CA LEU A 178 11.72 15.40 -10.86
C LEU A 178 10.70 14.46 -11.47
N GLY A 179 9.61 14.21 -10.76
CA GLY A 179 8.50 13.44 -11.30
C GLY A 179 7.31 13.40 -10.38
N GLY A 180 6.33 12.61 -10.77
CA GLY A 180 5.12 12.42 -9.99
C GLY A 180 4.21 11.35 -10.56
N GLU A 181 3.13 11.11 -9.85
CA GLU A 181 2.05 10.21 -10.24
C GLU A 181 0.72 10.92 -9.97
N LEU A 182 -0.21 10.81 -10.91
CA LEU A 182 -1.61 11.15 -10.68
C LEU A 182 -2.42 9.87 -10.84
N ARG A 183 -3.22 9.52 -9.82
CA ARG A 183 -4.12 8.38 -9.86
C ARG A 183 -5.54 8.81 -9.50
N GLU A 184 -6.44 8.56 -10.43
CA GLU A 184 -7.89 8.63 -10.21
C GLU A 184 -8.45 7.21 -10.12
N ARG A 185 -9.28 6.95 -9.11
CA ARG A 185 -9.98 5.67 -8.98
C ARG A 185 -11.42 5.89 -8.56
N PHE A 186 -12.34 5.26 -9.28
CA PHE A 186 -13.73 5.13 -8.86
C PHE A 186 -13.98 3.73 -8.30
N GLN A 187 -14.77 3.64 -7.23
CA GLN A 187 -15.14 2.40 -6.57
C GLN A 187 -16.63 2.40 -6.24
N ASP A 188 -17.38 1.40 -6.75
CA ASP A 188 -18.75 1.07 -6.33
C ASP A 188 -18.71 -0.30 -5.65
N VAL A 189 -19.01 -0.33 -4.35
CA VAL A 189 -19.05 -1.54 -3.53
C VAL A 189 -20.47 -1.76 -3.06
N ARG A 190 -20.96 -2.99 -3.18
CA ARG A 190 -22.32 -3.37 -2.78
C ARG A 190 -22.27 -4.58 -1.85
N ASN A 191 -23.07 -4.54 -0.80
CA ASN A 191 -23.25 -5.65 0.15
C ASN A 191 -21.91 -6.22 0.69
N MET A 192 -20.94 -5.34 1.00
CA MET A 192 -19.56 -5.73 1.37
C MET A 192 -19.50 -6.64 2.59
N GLU A 193 -20.37 -6.40 3.56
CA GLU A 193 -20.37 -7.11 4.85
C GLU A 193 -21.29 -8.34 4.84
N PHE A 194 -21.62 -8.88 3.65
CA PHE A 194 -22.39 -10.12 3.50
C PHE A 194 -23.68 -10.16 4.35
N ALA A 195 -24.47 -9.08 4.33
CA ALA A 195 -25.70 -8.87 5.09
C ALA A 195 -25.55 -8.66 6.62
N LEU A 196 -24.34 -8.40 7.12
CA LEU A 196 -24.16 -7.75 8.42
C LEU A 196 -24.57 -6.26 8.34
N PRO A 197 -24.85 -5.60 9.49
CA PRO A 197 -25.23 -4.19 9.51
C PRO A 197 -24.12 -3.28 8.93
N ALA A 198 -24.30 -2.82 7.69
CA ALA A 198 -23.41 -1.92 6.98
C ALA A 198 -24.17 -1.19 5.86
N PRO A 199 -23.62 -0.11 5.29
CA PRO A 199 -24.16 0.47 4.07
C PRO A 199 -24.29 -0.60 2.96
N THR A 200 -25.46 -0.70 2.35
CA THR A 200 -25.71 -1.69 1.27
C THR A 200 -24.99 -1.31 -0.03
N GLN A 201 -24.60 -0.05 -0.16
CA GLN A 201 -23.85 0.48 -1.29
C GLN A 201 -22.95 1.62 -0.83
N GLU A 202 -21.72 1.66 -1.34
CA GLU A 202 -20.76 2.74 -1.17
C GLU A 202 -20.12 3.09 -2.51
N GLU A 203 -20.28 4.35 -2.91
CA GLU A 203 -19.67 4.92 -4.12
C GLU A 203 -18.62 5.96 -3.71
N ASN A 204 -17.38 5.77 -4.12
CA ASN A 204 -16.27 6.65 -3.76
C ASN A 204 -15.38 6.95 -4.97
N GLY A 205 -14.96 8.20 -5.09
CA GLY A 205 -13.87 8.66 -5.93
C GLY A 205 -12.63 8.90 -5.08
N PHE A 206 -11.48 8.41 -5.55
CA PHE A 206 -10.18 8.58 -4.94
C PHE A 206 -9.28 9.36 -5.88
N HIS A 207 -8.67 10.40 -5.35
CA HIS A 207 -7.67 11.21 -6.00
C HIS A 207 -6.35 11.02 -5.26
N ARG A 208 -5.27 10.80 -5.99
CA ARG A 208 -3.92 10.74 -5.42
C ARG A 208 -2.91 11.40 -6.32
N ILE A 209 -2.12 12.30 -5.73
CA ILE A 209 -0.94 12.86 -6.37
C ILE A 209 0.30 12.45 -5.56
N PHE A 210 1.34 12.00 -6.26
CA PHE A 210 2.70 11.96 -5.76
C PHE A 210 3.55 12.97 -6.51
N LEU A 211 4.45 13.67 -5.81
CA LEU A 211 5.43 14.58 -6.39
C LEU A 211 6.76 14.36 -5.72
N PHE A 212 7.79 14.04 -6.51
CA PHE A 212 9.10 13.71 -5.98
C PHE A 212 10.24 14.52 -6.60
N ALA A 213 11.31 14.62 -5.82
CA ALA A 213 12.62 15.11 -6.21
C ALA A 213 13.70 14.11 -5.77
N ASP A 214 14.57 13.76 -6.71
CA ASP A 214 15.69 12.84 -6.51
C ASP A 214 17.00 13.51 -6.92
N ILE A 215 17.88 13.75 -5.96
CA ILE A 215 19.15 14.44 -6.16
C ILE A 215 20.28 13.45 -5.99
N HIS A 216 21.12 13.33 -7.01
CA HIS A 216 22.35 12.53 -7.00
C HIS A 216 23.54 13.48 -6.98
N LEU A 217 24.44 13.26 -6.01
CA LEU A 217 25.65 14.06 -5.80
C LEU A 217 26.87 13.15 -6.03
N GLY A 218 27.15 12.87 -7.30
CA GLY A 218 28.20 11.95 -7.71
C GLY A 218 27.84 10.49 -7.39
N PRO A 219 28.83 9.59 -7.33
CA PRO A 219 28.58 8.14 -7.21
C PRO A 219 28.29 7.66 -5.77
N HIS A 220 28.34 8.54 -4.77
CA HIS A 220 28.36 8.17 -3.36
C HIS A 220 27.20 8.69 -2.53
N PHE A 221 26.51 9.73 -3.00
CA PHE A 221 25.48 10.39 -2.20
C PHE A 221 24.25 10.65 -3.04
N ARG A 222 23.10 10.37 -2.44
CA ARG A 222 21.80 10.64 -3.03
C ARG A 222 20.82 11.06 -1.92
N THR A 223 19.88 11.94 -2.24
CA THR A 223 18.74 12.24 -1.37
C THR A 223 17.47 12.23 -2.19
N PHE A 224 16.38 11.75 -1.59
CA PHE A 224 15.08 11.61 -2.24
C PHE A 224 13.99 12.17 -1.34
N VAL A 225 13.06 12.91 -1.92
CA VAL A 225 11.88 13.45 -1.24
C VAL A 225 10.66 13.17 -2.10
N ASP A 226 9.58 12.70 -1.49
CA ASP A 226 8.30 12.41 -2.15
C ASP A 226 7.17 12.92 -1.27
N LEU A 227 6.28 13.69 -1.87
CA LEU A 227 5.10 14.27 -1.24
C LEU A 227 3.86 13.55 -1.76
N VAL A 228 2.90 13.32 -0.88
CA VAL A 228 1.60 12.74 -1.22
C VAL A 228 0.48 13.73 -0.96
N ASP A 229 -0.50 13.78 -1.85
CA ASP A 229 -1.82 14.35 -1.59
C ASP A 229 -2.88 13.30 -1.92
N GLY A 230 -3.53 12.76 -0.89
CA GLY A 230 -4.50 11.68 -1.00
C GLY A 230 -5.89 12.14 -0.57
N GLU A 231 -6.80 12.23 -1.53
CA GLU A 231 -8.16 12.72 -1.30
C GLU A 231 -9.23 11.69 -1.68
N ILE A 232 -10.37 11.78 -0.99
CA ILE A 232 -11.53 10.92 -1.21
C ILE A 232 -12.81 11.73 -1.21
N MET A 233 -13.68 11.42 -2.17
CA MET A 233 -14.99 12.03 -2.36
C MET A 233 -16.04 10.92 -2.42
N GLY A 234 -17.21 11.10 -1.81
CA GLY A 234 -18.32 10.15 -1.94
C GLY A 234 -18.92 9.69 -0.60
N GLY A 235 -19.28 8.41 -0.54
CA GLY A 235 -20.08 7.83 0.53
C GLY A 235 -19.34 7.60 1.86
N ILE A 236 -18.01 7.54 1.86
CA ILE A 236 -17.23 7.37 3.10
C ILE A 236 -17.24 8.68 3.90
N VAL A 237 -17.91 8.66 5.05
CA VAL A 237 -18.06 9.84 5.94
C VAL A 237 -16.84 10.05 6.84
N ASN A 238 -16.20 8.96 7.27
CA ASN A 238 -15.02 8.99 8.15
C ASN A 238 -13.89 8.16 7.52
N PRO A 239 -13.15 8.71 6.55
CA PRO A 239 -12.08 7.98 5.90
C PRO A 239 -10.98 7.64 6.89
N SER A 240 -10.41 6.44 6.75
CA SER A 240 -9.21 6.09 7.48
C SER A 240 -8.01 6.91 6.97
N PRO A 241 -6.96 7.11 7.80
CA PRO A 241 -5.75 7.78 7.34
C PRO A 241 -5.02 7.08 6.18
N ALA A 242 -5.34 5.80 5.89
CA ALA A 242 -4.82 5.14 4.69
C ALA A 242 -5.54 5.58 3.40
N GLU A 243 -6.78 6.08 3.52
CA GLU A 243 -7.63 6.48 2.40
C GLU A 243 -7.56 7.98 2.11
N LYS A 244 -7.41 8.79 3.17
CA LYS A 244 -7.30 10.24 3.07
C LYS A 244 -6.13 10.73 3.92
N ASP A 245 -5.25 11.47 3.28
CA ASP A 245 -4.16 12.18 3.92
C ASP A 245 -3.74 13.35 3.01
N PRO A 246 -4.22 14.58 3.32
CA PRO A 246 -3.97 15.73 2.47
C PRO A 246 -2.56 16.29 2.70
N LEU A 247 -1.77 16.38 1.65
CA LEU A 247 -0.41 16.93 1.65
C LEU A 247 0.47 16.49 2.84
N ASP A 248 1.15 15.36 2.71
CA ASP A 248 2.14 14.89 3.67
C ASP A 248 3.44 14.39 2.98
N LEU A 249 4.45 14.08 3.80
CA LEU A 249 5.75 13.57 3.42
C LEU A 249 5.75 12.03 3.38
N LEU A 250 5.62 11.49 2.18
CA LEU A 250 5.65 10.05 1.92
C LEU A 250 7.05 9.47 2.12
N GLN A 251 8.07 10.14 1.57
CA GLN A 251 9.46 9.70 1.65
C GLN A 251 10.39 10.89 1.83
N ALA A 252 11.40 10.72 2.68
CA ALA A 252 12.53 11.63 2.82
C ALA A 252 13.72 10.84 3.37
N PHE A 253 14.67 10.53 2.50
CA PHE A 253 15.84 9.76 2.91
C PHE A 253 17.12 10.24 2.23
N ALA A 254 18.24 9.92 2.87
CA ALA A 254 19.58 10.05 2.31
C ALA A 254 20.23 8.66 2.17
N ASP A 255 20.87 8.44 1.03
CA ASP A 255 21.63 7.24 0.70
C ASP A 255 23.13 7.58 0.66
N VAL A 256 23.94 6.74 1.34
CA VAL A 256 25.39 6.68 1.18
C VAL A 256 25.75 5.39 0.47
N ILE A 257 26.40 5.51 -0.69
CA ILE A 257 26.65 4.42 -1.63
C ILE A 257 28.15 4.10 -1.66
N PHE A 258 28.48 2.84 -1.41
CA PHE A 258 29.82 2.27 -1.43
C PHE A 258 29.93 1.25 -2.57
N PRO A 259 30.40 1.66 -3.77
CA PRO A 259 30.67 0.74 -4.86
C PRO A 259 31.73 -0.30 -4.46
N VAL A 260 31.45 -1.57 -4.72
CA VAL A 260 32.40 -2.67 -4.55
C VAL A 260 32.83 -3.14 -5.92
N ARG A 261 34.10 -2.92 -6.26
CA ARG A 261 34.66 -3.22 -7.59
C ARG A 261 34.28 -4.63 -8.04
N ASN A 262 33.59 -4.72 -9.18
CA ASN A 262 33.11 -5.97 -9.79
C ASN A 262 32.14 -6.82 -8.95
N HIS A 263 31.69 -6.32 -7.79
CA HIS A 263 30.84 -7.07 -6.86
C HIS A 263 29.55 -6.34 -6.49
N GLY A 264 29.25 -5.17 -7.08
CA GLY A 264 28.01 -4.44 -6.87
C GLY A 264 28.19 -3.19 -6.01
N ALA A 265 27.20 -2.85 -5.20
CA ALA A 265 27.25 -1.69 -4.30
C ALA A 265 26.57 -2.00 -2.97
N PHE A 266 27.12 -1.47 -1.89
CA PHE A 266 26.42 -1.36 -0.60
C PHE A 266 25.83 0.05 -0.48
N THR A 267 24.59 0.13 -0.04
CA THR A 267 23.91 1.40 0.22
C THR A 267 23.40 1.43 1.64
N LEU A 268 23.71 2.50 2.37
CA LEU A 268 23.10 2.81 3.66
C LEU A 268 22.07 3.92 3.44
N ARG A 269 20.80 3.62 3.73
CA ARG A 269 19.67 4.55 3.68
C ARG A 269 19.25 4.95 5.08
N LEU A 270 19.09 6.24 5.32
CA LEU A 270 18.55 6.79 6.56
C LEU A 270 17.38 7.73 6.26
N GLY A 271 16.28 7.57 7.00
CA GLY A 271 15.11 8.44 6.92
C GLY A 271 13.81 7.69 6.68
N ARG A 272 12.80 8.43 6.23
CA ARG A 272 11.47 7.91 5.88
C ARG A 272 11.51 7.31 4.49
N HIS A 273 11.10 6.06 4.35
CA HIS A 273 11.12 5.36 3.08
C HIS A 273 10.04 4.29 2.97
N GLU A 274 9.69 3.96 1.73
CA GLU A 274 8.84 2.82 1.41
C GLU A 274 9.67 1.54 1.26
N MET A 275 9.01 0.39 1.41
CA MET A 275 9.60 -0.92 1.16
C MET A 275 8.59 -1.90 0.58
N THR A 276 8.98 -2.59 -0.49
CA THR A 276 8.35 -3.83 -0.97
C THR A 276 9.42 -4.86 -1.27
N PHE A 277 9.16 -6.10 -0.87
CA PHE A 277 10.05 -7.23 -1.15
C PHE A 277 9.30 -8.40 -1.79
N GLY A 278 9.97 -9.07 -2.73
CA GLY A 278 9.42 -10.17 -3.52
C GLY A 278 8.05 -9.83 -4.10
N SER A 279 7.05 -10.65 -3.80
CA SER A 279 5.66 -10.44 -4.25
C SER A 279 4.86 -9.42 -3.44
N GLY A 280 5.48 -8.76 -2.45
CA GLY A 280 4.79 -7.83 -1.54
C GLY A 280 3.92 -8.51 -0.48
N ARG A 281 4.02 -9.84 -0.33
CA ARG A 281 3.20 -10.66 0.58
C ARG A 281 3.40 -10.29 2.06
N PHE A 282 4.65 -10.05 2.46
CA PHE A 282 5.02 -9.80 3.86
C PHE A 282 5.29 -8.32 4.13
N ILE A 283 5.98 -7.66 3.20
CA ILE A 283 6.30 -6.25 3.25
C ILE A 283 5.96 -5.66 1.89
N SER A 284 5.06 -4.69 1.88
CA SER A 284 4.74 -3.89 0.71
C SER A 284 4.38 -2.48 1.12
N PHE A 285 4.59 -1.55 0.19
CA PHE A 285 4.10 -0.18 0.30
C PHE A 285 2.56 -0.10 0.22
N ARG A 286 1.83 -1.20 -0.02
CA ARG A 286 0.35 -1.25 -0.10
C ARG A 286 -0.21 -0.24 -1.09
N ASP A 287 -0.15 -0.51 -2.39
CA ASP A 287 -0.60 0.47 -3.39
C ASP A 287 -2.10 0.78 -3.37
N THR A 288 -2.94 -0.15 -2.89
CA THR A 288 -4.39 -0.05 -3.07
C THR A 288 -5.01 1.18 -2.40
N PRO A 289 -4.73 1.51 -1.12
CA PRO A 289 -5.19 2.79 -0.53
C PRO A 289 -4.54 3.99 -1.22
N ASN A 290 -4.96 5.22 -0.89
CA ASN A 290 -4.28 6.40 -1.41
C ASN A 290 -2.89 6.52 -0.78
N VAL A 291 -2.82 6.40 0.54
CA VAL A 291 -1.56 6.53 1.27
C VAL A 291 -0.87 5.18 1.32
N ARG A 292 0.37 5.17 0.83
CA ARG A 292 1.23 3.99 0.88
C ARG A 292 1.79 3.82 2.29
N ARG A 293 2.36 2.65 2.58
CA ARG A 293 2.95 2.34 3.88
C ARG A 293 4.41 2.77 3.91
N GLU A 294 4.72 3.58 4.92
CA GLU A 294 6.03 4.18 5.12
C GLU A 294 6.71 3.65 6.40
N PHE A 295 8.02 3.81 6.44
CA PHE A 295 8.86 3.38 7.54
C PHE A 295 9.93 4.45 7.82
N ASP A 296 10.05 4.81 9.09
CA ASP A 296 11.11 5.69 9.59
C ASP A 296 12.22 4.85 10.21
N GLY A 297 13.43 4.92 9.66
CA GLY A 297 14.55 4.20 10.23
C GLY A 297 15.79 4.14 9.37
N VAL A 298 16.46 2.99 9.44
CA VAL A 298 17.72 2.72 8.77
C VAL A 298 17.63 1.40 8.05
N ARG A 299 18.03 1.42 6.78
CA ARG A 299 18.11 0.24 5.94
C ARG A 299 19.46 0.22 5.26
N THR A 300 20.14 -0.92 5.29
CA THR A 300 21.34 -1.14 4.49
C THR A 300 21.09 -2.27 3.53
N PHE A 301 21.58 -2.14 2.29
CA PHE A 301 21.39 -3.18 1.30
C PHE A 301 22.58 -3.30 0.36
N TRP A 302 22.78 -4.52 -0.12
CA TRP A 302 23.73 -4.83 -1.17
C TRP A 302 22.99 -5.33 -2.40
N THR A 303 23.36 -4.82 -3.56
CA THR A 303 22.89 -5.33 -4.85
C THR A 303 24.08 -5.61 -5.76
N ASN A 304 23.94 -6.58 -6.66
CA ASN A 304 24.89 -6.76 -7.75
C ASN A 304 24.22 -6.67 -9.12
N GLY A 305 25.03 -6.46 -10.16
CA GLY A 305 24.56 -6.43 -11.55
C GLY A 305 24.05 -7.78 -12.09
N LYS A 306 23.93 -8.81 -11.25
CA LYS A 306 23.38 -10.14 -11.59
C LYS A 306 22.03 -10.40 -10.91
N GLY A 307 21.39 -9.36 -10.36
CA GLY A 307 20.07 -9.46 -9.74
C GLY A 307 20.05 -10.03 -8.33
N LYS A 308 21.21 -10.22 -7.68
CA LYS A 308 21.25 -10.63 -6.27
C LYS A 308 21.09 -9.40 -5.38
N ARG A 309 20.33 -9.56 -4.30
CA ARG A 309 20.04 -8.52 -3.33
C ARG A 309 20.03 -9.07 -1.91
N VAL A 310 20.56 -8.30 -0.97
CA VAL A 310 20.44 -8.55 0.48
C VAL A 310 20.16 -7.23 1.17
N ASP A 311 19.14 -7.20 2.03
CA ASP A 311 18.73 -6.05 2.81
C ASP A 311 18.74 -6.40 4.30
N VAL A 312 19.14 -5.44 5.11
CA VAL A 312 18.99 -5.46 6.57
C VAL A 312 18.29 -4.16 6.96
N LEU A 313 17.27 -4.27 7.79
CA LEU A 313 16.38 -3.15 8.13
C LEU A 313 16.14 -3.07 9.63
N LEU A 314 16.00 -1.85 10.13
CA LEU A 314 15.62 -1.51 11.50
C LEU A 314 14.80 -0.22 11.47
N ASP A 315 13.49 -0.36 11.54
CA ASP A 315 12.55 0.71 11.23
C ASP A 315 11.39 0.77 12.22
N ARG A 316 10.68 1.89 12.20
CA ARG A 316 9.36 2.04 12.81
C ARG A 316 8.34 2.29 11.69
N PRO A 317 7.22 1.54 11.64
CA PRO A 317 6.12 1.92 10.77
C PRO A 317 5.66 3.34 11.07
N VAL A 318 5.33 4.11 10.04
CA VAL A 318 4.70 5.43 10.19
C VAL A 318 3.19 5.24 10.28
N ASN A 319 2.57 5.99 11.20
CA ASN A 319 1.12 6.02 11.33
C ASN A 319 0.59 7.27 10.60
N PRO A 320 -0.09 7.10 9.46
CA PRO A 320 -0.71 8.22 8.80
C PRO A 320 -1.79 8.85 9.66
N ARG A 321 -1.94 10.17 9.56
CA ARG A 321 -2.91 10.95 10.33
C ARG A 321 -3.71 11.85 9.40
N LEU A 322 -4.96 12.08 9.77
CA LEU A 322 -5.71 13.14 9.10
C LEU A 322 -5.07 14.49 9.45
N GLY A 323 -4.61 15.22 8.45
CA GLY A 323 -3.97 16.53 8.62
C GLY A 323 -2.97 16.79 7.50
N VAL A 324 -2.10 17.77 7.70
CA VAL A 324 -1.07 18.17 6.74
C VAL A 324 0.26 18.12 7.48
N PHE A 325 1.26 17.42 6.92
CA PHE A 325 2.60 17.26 7.50
C PHE A 325 2.58 16.86 8.98
N ASN A 326 1.74 15.91 9.37
CA ASN A 326 1.56 15.49 10.76
C ASN A 326 1.82 13.99 11.00
N ASP A 327 2.28 13.28 9.98
CA ASP A 327 2.64 11.87 10.06
C ASP A 327 3.88 11.58 10.92
N VAL A 328 3.75 10.59 11.81
CA VAL A 328 4.80 10.24 12.76
C VAL A 328 5.05 8.74 12.84
N ALA A 329 6.31 8.39 13.07
CA ALA A 329 6.72 7.04 13.44
C ALA A 329 5.95 6.53 14.67
N ASP A 330 5.50 5.27 14.60
CA ASP A 330 4.89 4.59 15.74
C ASP A 330 5.97 4.20 16.76
N SER A 331 6.12 5.00 17.81
CA SER A 331 7.06 4.73 18.90
C SER A 331 6.76 3.44 19.70
N THR A 332 5.59 2.84 19.52
CA THR A 332 5.18 1.59 20.18
C THR A 332 5.52 0.35 19.38
N GLN A 333 6.01 0.51 18.16
CA GLN A 333 6.41 -0.57 17.27
C GLN A 333 7.89 -0.46 16.90
N LEU A 334 8.55 -1.61 16.79
CA LEU A 334 9.87 -1.73 16.21
C LEU A 334 9.87 -2.89 15.24
N PHE A 335 10.33 -2.64 14.02
CA PHE A 335 10.38 -3.60 12.94
C PHE A 335 11.84 -3.81 12.52
N TRP A 336 12.27 -5.06 12.39
CA TRP A 336 13.62 -5.38 11.94
C TRP A 336 13.60 -6.64 11.09
N GLY A 337 14.64 -6.82 10.28
CA GLY A 337 14.72 -8.03 9.50
C GLY A 337 15.88 -8.08 8.53
N VAL A 338 15.95 -9.22 7.85
CA VAL A 338 16.84 -9.50 6.74
C VAL A 338 16.00 -10.04 5.60
N TYR A 339 16.20 -9.48 4.41
CA TYR A 339 15.64 -9.98 3.17
C TYR A 339 16.78 -10.32 2.21
N ALA A 340 16.66 -11.42 1.48
CA ALA A 340 17.61 -11.77 0.42
C ALA A 340 16.86 -12.32 -0.80
N SER A 341 17.30 -11.91 -1.98
CA SER A 341 16.77 -12.39 -3.26
C SER A 341 17.89 -12.78 -4.21
N THR A 342 17.71 -13.89 -4.92
CA THR A 342 18.63 -14.33 -5.96
C THR A 342 17.87 -14.99 -7.11
N PRO A 343 18.19 -14.67 -8.38
CA PRO A 343 17.71 -15.42 -9.52
C PRO A 343 18.17 -16.87 -9.43
N VAL A 344 17.30 -17.80 -9.84
CA VAL A 344 17.61 -19.23 -9.93
C VAL A 344 18.19 -19.51 -11.31
N VAL A 345 19.49 -19.83 -11.36
CA VAL A 345 20.26 -19.98 -12.61
C VAL A 345 19.66 -21.02 -13.56
N ALA A 346 18.99 -22.05 -13.03
CA ALA A 346 18.43 -23.15 -13.81
C ALA A 346 17.09 -22.81 -14.51
N SER A 347 16.48 -21.65 -14.25
CA SER A 347 15.16 -21.31 -14.78
C SER A 347 15.00 -19.81 -14.99
N ASN A 348 14.87 -19.39 -16.24
CA ASN A 348 14.64 -17.98 -16.58
C ASN A 348 13.35 -17.47 -15.93
N GLY A 349 13.45 -16.36 -15.21
CA GLY A 349 12.31 -15.69 -14.57
C GLY A 349 11.93 -16.22 -13.19
N LEU A 350 12.63 -17.21 -12.64
CA LEU A 350 12.44 -17.66 -11.25
C LEU A 350 13.47 -16.99 -10.33
N SER A 351 12.99 -16.50 -9.18
CA SER A 351 13.82 -16.00 -8.09
C SER A 351 13.51 -16.74 -6.80
N LEU A 352 14.52 -16.88 -5.95
CA LEU A 352 14.39 -17.35 -4.57
C LEU A 352 14.44 -16.14 -3.64
N ASP A 353 13.42 -16.02 -2.79
CA ASP A 353 13.33 -14.99 -1.77
C ASP A 353 13.38 -15.61 -0.36
N LEU A 354 14.22 -15.04 0.51
CA LEU A 354 14.41 -15.46 1.90
C LEU A 354 14.12 -14.28 2.82
N TYR A 355 13.39 -14.56 3.91
CA TYR A 355 12.94 -13.55 4.86
C TYR A 355 13.22 -14.00 6.29
N TYR A 356 13.76 -13.09 7.09
CA TYR A 356 13.71 -13.14 8.55
C TYR A 356 13.16 -11.80 9.03
N LEU A 357 12.00 -11.80 9.68
CA LEU A 357 11.30 -10.58 10.09
C LEU A 357 10.94 -10.66 11.57
N GLY A 358 11.24 -9.60 12.30
CA GLY A 358 10.85 -9.40 13.70
C GLY A 358 10.03 -8.13 13.84
N LEU A 359 8.99 -8.21 14.68
CA LEU A 359 8.12 -7.09 15.00
C LEU A 359 7.85 -7.12 16.50
N ASP A 360 8.24 -6.05 17.19
CA ASP A 360 7.89 -5.79 18.59
C ASP A 360 6.75 -4.78 18.65
N ARG A 361 5.77 -5.03 19.53
CA ARG A 361 4.58 -4.18 19.72
C ARG A 361 4.26 -4.10 21.20
N LYS A 362 4.46 -2.92 21.81
CA LYS A 362 4.28 -2.73 23.26
C LYS A 362 2.83 -2.80 23.74
N ASN A 363 1.87 -2.46 22.88
CA ASN A 363 0.45 -2.34 23.23
C ASN A 363 -0.43 -3.27 22.38
N ALA A 364 0.04 -4.49 22.10
CA ALA A 364 -0.75 -5.45 21.34
C ALA A 364 -1.98 -5.89 22.15
N SER A 365 -3.16 -5.38 21.78
CA SER A 365 -4.44 -5.93 22.24
C SER A 365 -4.80 -7.13 21.38
N PHE A 366 -4.78 -8.31 21.98
CA PHE A 366 -5.35 -9.50 21.37
C PHE A 366 -6.81 -9.58 21.80
N ALA A 367 -7.72 -9.81 20.85
CA ALA A 367 -9.09 -10.13 21.21
C ALA A 367 -9.06 -11.41 22.05
N LEU A 368 -9.41 -11.30 23.33
CA LEU A 368 -9.74 -12.46 24.14
C LEU A 368 -11.15 -12.89 23.72
N ASN A 369 -11.25 -14.11 23.20
CA ASN A 369 -12.53 -14.75 22.89
C ASN A 369 -13.40 -14.93 24.14
#